data_AF-X7YJI6-F1
#
_entry.id   AF-X7YJI6-F1
#
_cell.length_a   1.000
_cell.length_b   1.000
_cell.length_c   1.000
_cell.angle_alpha   90.00
_cell.angle_beta   90.00
_cell.angle_gamma   90.00
#
_symmetry.space_group_name_H-M   'P 1'
#
loop_
_entity.id
_entity.type
_entity.pdbx_description
1 polymer ?
#
loop_
_entity_poly.entity_id
_entity_poly.type
_entity_poly.pdbx_seq_one_letter_code
_entity_poly.pdbx_strand_id
1 'polypeptide(L)'
;MEHVNAFPTAITTILKETSLAGARVYIGGSASNDKDIKEYAASDLLIVAIAAFVLIFLIMLFLTRSLMAALVIPGTVAFSYAGAFGLSILVWQHLIGLPLHWLVLPLTFIILVAVGSDYNLLLTVRVKEELHAGIHTGLIRALGSTGGVVTSAGLVFAFTMLAMLTSDLRTIGQVGSTVCIGLLLDTLIVRSFVVPCILRILGPWFWWPTLVRSRPLPQR
;
A
#
# COMPACT_ATOMS: atom_id res chain seq x y z
N MET A 1 -8.68 -11.33 -26.58
CA MET A 1 -9.35 -11.30 -25.26
C MET A 1 -10.88 -11.31 -25.40
N GLU A 2 -11.48 -10.54 -26.31
CA GLU A 2 -12.94 -10.52 -26.53
C GLU A 2 -13.54 -11.87 -26.94
N HIS A 3 -12.86 -12.64 -27.80
CA HIS A 3 -13.37 -13.94 -28.24
C HIS A 3 -13.47 -14.96 -27.10
N VAL A 4 -12.57 -14.92 -26.11
CA VAL A 4 -12.57 -15.85 -24.95
C VAL A 4 -13.79 -15.65 -24.06
N ASN A 5 -14.38 -14.45 -24.03
CA ASN A 5 -15.56 -14.15 -23.23
C ASN A 5 -16.86 -14.70 -23.82
N ALA A 6 -16.92 -14.92 -25.13
CA ALA A 6 -18.11 -15.41 -25.81
C ALA A 6 -18.25 -16.94 -25.79
N PHE A 7 -17.13 -17.67 -25.67
CA PHE A 7 -17.13 -19.14 -25.74
C PHE A 7 -17.90 -19.84 -24.61
N PRO A 8 -17.79 -19.46 -23.33
CA PRO A 8 -18.49 -20.15 -22.25
C PRO A 8 -20.02 -20.05 -22.41
N THR A 9 -20.52 -18.88 -22.79
CA THR A 9 -21.95 -18.60 -22.97
C THR A 9 -22.49 -19.29 -24.22
N ALA A 10 -21.72 -19.30 -25.32
CA ALA A 10 -22.10 -20.01 -26.54
C ALA A 10 -22.14 -21.54 -26.33
N ILE A 11 -21.14 -22.09 -25.65
CA ILE A 11 -21.05 -23.53 -25.38
C ILE A 11 -22.17 -23.99 -24.43
N THR A 12 -22.45 -23.23 -23.38
CA THR A 12 -23.57 -23.54 -22.45
C THR A 12 -24.94 -23.39 -23.11
N THR A 13 -25.08 -22.52 -24.11
CA THR A 13 -26.33 -22.38 -24.88
C THR A 13 -26.53 -23.55 -25.84
N ILE A 14 -25.48 -24.00 -26.53
CA ILE A 14 -25.53 -25.14 -27.47
C ILE A 14 -25.72 -26.48 -26.72
N LEU A 15 -25.11 -26.63 -25.54
CA LEU A 15 -25.23 -27.85 -24.72
C LEU A 15 -26.62 -28.07 -24.14
N LYS A 16 -27.39 -26.99 -23.91
CA LYS A 16 -28.77 -27.10 -23.39
C LYS A 16 -29.71 -27.86 -24.33
N GLU A 17 -29.44 -27.85 -25.63
CA GLU A 17 -30.27 -28.52 -26.65
C GLU A 17 -29.78 -29.93 -27.02
N THR A 18 -28.73 -30.44 -26.36
CA THR A 18 -28.15 -31.77 -26.66
C THR A 18 -28.18 -32.69 -25.45
N SER A 19 -27.98 -34.00 -25.68
CA SER A 19 -27.93 -35.03 -24.62
C SER A 19 -26.80 -34.81 -23.60
N LEU A 20 -25.90 -33.87 -23.86
CA LEU A 20 -24.81 -33.45 -22.98
C LEU A 20 -25.14 -32.22 -22.11
N ALA A 21 -26.42 -31.86 -21.94
CA ALA A 21 -26.84 -30.72 -21.12
C ALA A 21 -26.29 -30.69 -19.67
N GLY A 22 -25.87 -31.85 -19.14
CA GLY A 22 -25.22 -31.97 -17.82
C GLY A 22 -23.69 -32.14 -17.84
N ALA A 23 -23.03 -32.04 -19.01
CA ALA A 23 -21.59 -32.26 -19.12
C ALA A 23 -20.79 -31.07 -18.59
N ARG A 24 -19.70 -31.36 -17.85
CA ARG A 24 -18.74 -30.33 -17.41
C ARG A 24 -17.77 -30.05 -18.55
N VAL A 25 -17.78 -28.82 -19.06
CA VAL A 25 -16.83 -28.37 -20.08
C VAL A 25 -15.72 -27.55 -19.43
N TYR A 26 -14.49 -27.94 -19.69
CA TYR A 26 -13.28 -27.21 -19.28
C TYR A 26 -12.63 -26.62 -20.53
N ILE A 27 -12.37 -25.32 -20.52
CA ILE A 27 -11.71 -24.61 -21.62
C ILE A 27 -10.24 -24.43 -21.22
N GLY A 28 -9.34 -25.14 -21.91
CA GLY A 28 -7.89 -24.98 -21.74
C GLY A 28 -7.29 -23.96 -22.71
N GLY A 29 -5.98 -23.72 -22.56
CA GLY A 29 -5.19 -22.86 -23.44
C GLY A 29 -4.59 -21.64 -22.72
N SER A 30 -3.47 -21.12 -23.23
CA SER A 30 -2.73 -20.00 -22.61
C SER A 30 -3.59 -18.75 -22.44
N ALA A 31 -4.44 -18.44 -23.42
CA ALA A 31 -5.34 -17.28 -23.35
C ALA A 31 -6.46 -17.41 -22.30
N SER A 32 -6.97 -18.63 -22.07
CA SER A 32 -7.98 -18.91 -21.04
C SER A 32 -7.35 -18.89 -19.64
N ASN A 33 -6.16 -19.48 -19.50
CA ASN A 33 -5.39 -19.46 -18.25
C ASN A 33 -4.98 -18.03 -17.85
N ASP A 34 -4.50 -17.21 -18.79
CA ASP A 34 -4.16 -15.80 -18.52
C ASP A 34 -5.38 -14.95 -18.13
N LYS A 35 -6.56 -15.28 -18.66
CA LYS A 35 -7.80 -14.63 -18.26
C LYS A 35 -8.17 -15.01 -16.83
N ASP A 36 -8.23 -16.31 -16.56
CA ASP A 36 -8.60 -16.83 -15.25
C ASP A 36 -7.65 -16.27 -14.18
N ILE A 37 -6.34 -16.30 -14.43
CA ILE A 37 -5.33 -15.72 -13.52
C ILE A 37 -5.59 -14.24 -13.26
N LYS A 38 -5.96 -13.44 -14.26
CA LYS A 38 -6.26 -12.00 -14.07
C LYS A 38 -7.52 -11.78 -13.24
N GLU A 39 -8.55 -12.59 -13.46
CA GLU A 39 -9.82 -12.48 -12.74
C GLU A 39 -9.67 -12.90 -11.27
N TYR A 40 -8.98 -14.02 -11.01
CA TYR A 40 -8.62 -14.42 -9.66
C TYR A 40 -7.69 -13.41 -8.98
N ALA A 41 -6.68 -12.87 -9.69
CA ALA A 41 -5.77 -11.89 -9.12
C ALA A 41 -6.47 -10.59 -8.67
N ALA A 42 -7.51 -10.14 -9.38
CA ALA A 42 -8.27 -8.94 -8.98
C ALA A 42 -9.08 -9.18 -7.70
N SER A 43 -9.75 -10.34 -7.61
CA SER A 43 -10.51 -10.71 -6.41
C SER A 43 -9.58 -10.93 -5.22
N ASP A 44 -8.50 -11.68 -5.41
CA ASP A 44 -7.49 -11.96 -4.39
C ASP A 44 -6.83 -10.67 -3.90
N LEU A 45 -6.51 -9.73 -4.79
CA LEU A 45 -5.94 -8.45 -4.40
C LEU A 45 -6.88 -7.67 -3.46
N LEU A 46 -8.19 -7.69 -3.73
CA LEU A 46 -9.17 -7.01 -2.88
C LEU A 46 -9.23 -7.69 -1.50
N ILE A 47 -9.28 -9.02 -1.46
CA ILE A 47 -9.29 -9.80 -0.21
C ILE A 47 -8.01 -9.53 0.59
N VAL A 48 -6.85 -9.61 -0.05
CA VAL A 48 -5.53 -9.35 0.55
C VAL A 48 -5.43 -7.90 1.03
N ALA A 49 -5.94 -6.94 0.26
CA ALA A 49 -5.93 -5.54 0.66
C ALA A 49 -6.77 -5.29 1.91
N ILE A 50 -8.01 -5.79 1.94
CA ILE A 50 -8.87 -5.67 3.12
C ILE A 50 -8.22 -6.37 4.32
N ALA A 51 -7.73 -7.60 4.14
CA ALA A 51 -7.09 -8.35 5.21
C ALA A 51 -5.84 -7.63 5.76
N ALA A 52 -4.99 -7.10 4.88
CA ALA A 52 -3.80 -6.35 5.27
C ALA A 52 -4.16 -5.06 6.02
N PHE A 53 -5.10 -4.25 5.49
CA PHE A 53 -5.51 -3.02 6.17
C PHE A 53 -6.18 -3.29 7.52
N VAL A 54 -7.01 -4.32 7.63
CA VAL A 54 -7.62 -4.74 8.90
C VAL A 54 -6.53 -5.20 9.88
N LEU A 55 -5.56 -5.99 9.43
CA LEU A 55 -4.46 -6.45 10.28
C LEU A 55 -3.61 -5.28 10.78
N ILE A 56 -3.19 -4.37 9.90
CA ILE A 56 -2.43 -3.17 10.27
C ILE A 56 -3.24 -2.31 11.24
N PHE A 57 -4.53 -2.11 10.97
CA PHE A 57 -5.44 -1.38 11.86
C PHE A 57 -5.49 -2.01 13.25
N LEU A 58 -5.65 -3.34 13.36
CA LEU A 58 -5.69 -4.05 14.64
C LEU A 58 -4.36 -3.94 15.41
N ILE A 59 -3.23 -4.11 14.72
CA ILE A 59 -1.89 -3.96 15.33
C ILE A 59 -1.72 -2.52 15.81
N MET A 60 -2.07 -1.53 15.00
CA MET A 60 -1.99 -0.12 15.37
C MET A 60 -2.91 0.22 16.54
N LEU A 61 -4.14 -0.29 16.54
CA LEU A 61 -5.09 -0.08 17.63
C LEU A 61 -4.56 -0.65 18.94
N PHE A 62 -3.98 -1.86 18.91
CA PHE A 62 -3.37 -2.48 20.08
C PHE A 62 -2.16 -1.69 20.60
N LEU A 63 -1.30 -1.23 19.68
CA LEU A 63 -0.04 -0.59 20.01
C LEU A 63 -0.23 0.87 20.48
N THR A 64 -1.03 1.65 19.75
CA THR A 64 -1.27 3.07 20.06
C THR A 64 -2.35 3.28 21.10
N ARG A 65 -3.27 2.31 21.28
CA ARG A 65 -4.51 2.47 22.07
C ARG A 65 -5.30 3.73 21.68
N SER A 66 -5.19 4.17 20.43
CA SER A 66 -5.92 5.30 19.86
C SER A 66 -6.61 4.88 18.57
N LEU A 67 -7.91 5.11 18.46
CA LEU A 67 -8.69 4.71 17.30
C LEU A 67 -8.45 5.64 16.11
N MET A 68 -8.25 6.95 16.37
CA MET A 68 -7.94 7.92 15.33
C MET A 68 -6.55 7.69 14.72
N ALA A 69 -5.54 7.44 15.55
CA ALA A 69 -4.20 7.11 15.07
C ALA A 69 -4.20 5.81 14.25
N ALA A 70 -4.92 4.80 14.72
CA ALA A 70 -5.06 3.52 14.01
C ALA A 70 -5.75 3.62 12.65
N LEU A 71 -6.59 4.64 12.41
CA LEU A 71 -7.23 4.87 11.12
C LEU A 71 -6.39 5.73 10.18
N VAL A 72 -5.80 6.81 10.70
CA VAL A 72 -5.03 7.77 9.90
C VAL A 72 -3.80 7.09 9.28
N ILE A 73 -3.06 6.29 10.06
CA ILE A 73 -1.80 5.71 9.61
C ILE A 73 -2.00 4.77 8.40
N PRO A 74 -2.86 3.74 8.44
CA PRO A 74 -3.17 2.93 7.26
C PRO A 74 -3.74 3.77 6.10
N GLY A 75 -4.53 4.81 6.41
CA GLY A 75 -5.04 5.75 5.40
C GLY A 75 -3.92 6.49 4.66
N THR A 76 -2.87 6.90 5.36
CA THR A 76 -1.70 7.53 4.73
C THR A 76 -0.90 6.56 3.86
N VAL A 77 -0.82 5.29 4.24
CA VAL A 77 -0.21 4.23 3.41
C VAL A 77 -1.04 4.00 2.15
N ALA A 78 -2.36 3.92 2.28
CA ALA A 78 -3.26 3.78 1.14
C ALA A 78 -3.16 4.98 0.17
N PHE A 79 -3.06 6.20 0.70
CA PHE A 79 -2.85 7.40 -0.09
C PHE A 79 -1.51 7.37 -0.83
N SER A 80 -0.43 6.96 -0.16
CA SER A 80 0.89 6.81 -0.78
C SER A 80 0.85 5.78 -1.91
N TYR A 81 0.23 4.61 -1.66
CA TYR A 81 0.06 3.56 -2.66
C TYR A 81 -0.73 4.04 -3.88
N ALA A 82 -1.85 4.73 -3.67
CA ALA A 82 -2.65 5.29 -4.75
C ALA A 82 -1.86 6.31 -5.59
N GLY A 83 -1.09 7.18 -4.93
CA GLY A 83 -0.21 8.14 -5.61
C GLY A 83 0.91 7.46 -6.40
N ALA A 84 1.54 6.44 -5.82
CA ALA A 84 2.59 5.66 -6.47
C ALA A 84 2.09 4.93 -7.71
N PHE A 85 0.95 4.28 -7.58
CA PHE A 85 0.32 3.55 -8.68
C PHE A 85 -0.15 4.50 -9.78
N GLY A 86 -0.80 5.61 -9.43
CA GLY A 86 -1.22 6.63 -10.39
C GLY A 86 -0.05 7.25 -11.15
N LEU A 87 1.05 7.56 -10.44
CA LEU A 87 2.26 8.10 -11.09
C LEU A 87 2.94 7.05 -11.96
N SER A 88 2.95 5.78 -11.55
CA SER A 88 3.48 4.69 -12.36
C SER A 88 2.67 4.47 -13.64
N ILE A 89 1.33 4.56 -13.57
CA ILE A 89 0.46 4.57 -14.75
C ILE A 89 0.87 5.71 -15.69
N LEU A 90 1.06 6.91 -15.17
CA LEU A 90 1.45 8.07 -15.97
C LEU A 90 2.82 7.85 -16.65
N VAL A 91 3.81 7.35 -15.92
CA VAL A 91 5.15 7.09 -16.47
C VAL A 91 5.12 5.98 -17.52
N TRP A 92 4.51 4.84 -17.24
CA TRP A 92 4.56 3.70 -18.14
C TRP A 92 3.57 3.78 -19.30
N GLN A 93 2.32 4.19 -19.04
CA GLN A 93 1.30 4.25 -20.08
C GLN A 93 1.35 5.53 -20.91
N HIS A 94 1.58 6.70 -20.31
CA HIS A 94 1.61 7.97 -21.06
C HIS A 94 3.00 8.34 -21.59
N LEU A 95 4.08 8.06 -20.85
CA LEU A 95 5.42 8.44 -21.30
C LEU A 95 6.08 7.35 -22.16
N ILE A 96 5.98 6.09 -21.73
CA ILE A 96 6.64 4.94 -22.39
C ILE A 96 5.69 4.25 -23.40
N GLY A 97 4.38 4.44 -23.28
CA GLY A 97 3.37 3.85 -24.17
C GLY A 97 3.15 2.35 -23.96
N LEU A 98 3.62 1.78 -22.84
CA LEU A 98 3.48 0.37 -22.53
C LEU A 98 2.42 0.16 -21.44
N PRO A 99 1.46 -0.76 -21.63
CA PRO A 99 0.53 -1.11 -20.57
C PRO A 99 1.28 -1.76 -19.40
N LEU A 100 0.86 -1.43 -18.19
CA LEU A 100 1.34 -2.08 -16.99
C LEU A 100 0.93 -3.55 -16.99
N HIS A 101 1.87 -4.42 -16.67
CA HIS A 101 1.57 -5.82 -16.49
C HIS A 101 0.66 -6.03 -15.27
N TRP A 102 -0.31 -6.94 -15.36
CA TRP A 102 -1.31 -7.18 -14.31
C TRP A 102 -0.68 -7.56 -12.96
N LEU A 103 0.48 -8.21 -12.97
CA LEU A 103 1.27 -8.58 -11.79
C LEU A 103 1.88 -7.38 -11.05
N VAL A 104 2.04 -6.23 -11.72
CA VAL A 104 2.66 -5.05 -11.09
C VAL A 104 1.79 -4.51 -9.96
N LEU A 105 0.47 -4.47 -10.16
CA LEU A 105 -0.49 -3.98 -9.18
C LEU A 105 -0.41 -4.74 -7.83
N PRO A 106 -0.55 -6.09 -7.78
CA PRO A 106 -0.50 -6.83 -6.52
C PRO A 106 0.91 -6.85 -5.90
N LEU A 107 1.97 -6.98 -6.69
CA LEU A 107 3.34 -7.01 -6.13
C LEU A 107 3.73 -5.67 -5.50
N THR A 108 3.44 -4.57 -6.20
CA THR A 108 3.73 -3.24 -5.66
C THR A 108 2.88 -2.95 -4.44
N PHE A 109 1.62 -3.41 -4.41
CA PHE A 109 0.74 -3.30 -3.24
C PHE A 109 1.35 -3.99 -2.02
N ILE A 110 1.72 -5.27 -2.15
CA ILE A 110 2.28 -6.05 -1.05
C ILE A 110 3.56 -5.39 -0.52
N ILE A 111 4.46 -4.96 -1.42
CA ILE A 111 5.75 -4.35 -1.01
C ILE A 111 5.53 -2.99 -0.36
N LEU A 112 4.74 -2.10 -0.96
CA LEU A 112 4.50 -0.75 -0.42
C LEU A 112 3.75 -0.79 0.91
N VAL A 113 2.75 -1.67 1.03
CA VAL A 113 1.98 -1.79 2.27
C VAL A 113 2.83 -2.40 3.37
N ALA A 114 3.62 -3.44 3.08
CA ALA A 114 4.52 -4.04 4.08
C ALA A 114 5.53 -3.01 4.59
N VAL A 115 6.24 -2.36 3.68
CA VAL A 115 7.33 -1.45 4.03
C VAL A 115 6.80 -0.13 4.62
N GLY A 116 5.73 0.42 4.05
CA GLY A 116 5.08 1.63 4.56
C GLY A 116 4.50 1.42 5.96
N SER A 117 3.89 0.27 6.22
CA SER A 117 3.36 -0.09 7.54
C SER A 117 4.47 -0.18 8.60
N ASP A 118 5.57 -0.88 8.30
CA ASP A 118 6.67 -1.07 9.25
C ASP A 118 7.30 0.25 9.67
N TYR A 119 7.54 1.15 8.71
CA TYR A 119 8.13 2.45 9.03
C TYR A 119 7.16 3.38 9.75
N ASN A 120 5.86 3.31 9.46
CA ASN A 120 4.86 4.09 10.19
C ASN A 120 4.67 3.57 11.61
N LEU A 121 4.78 2.25 11.82
CA LEU A 121 4.76 1.63 13.13
C LEU A 121 5.95 2.12 13.98
N LEU A 122 7.18 2.06 13.45
CA LEU A 122 8.37 2.52 14.18
C LEU A 122 8.28 4.00 14.58
N LEU A 123 7.82 4.86 13.67
CA LEU A 123 7.65 6.29 13.94
C LEU A 123 6.59 6.52 15.02
N THR A 124 5.48 5.79 14.96
CA THR A 124 4.37 5.95 15.92
C THR A 124 4.75 5.47 17.31
N VAL A 125 5.50 4.36 17.43
CA VAL A 125 6.04 3.88 18.71
C VAL A 125 6.95 4.94 19.33
N ARG A 126 7.87 5.52 18.54
CA ARG A 126 8.76 6.59 19.03
C ARG A 126 8.00 7.84 19.45
N VAL A 127 7.03 8.29 18.66
CA VAL A 127 6.19 9.44 19.05
C VAL A 127 5.46 9.16 20.37
N LYS A 128 5.00 7.92 20.60
CA LYS A 128 4.35 7.49 21.84
C LYS A 128 5.31 7.42 23.03
N GLU A 129 6.57 7.04 22.83
CA GLU A 129 7.61 7.05 23.87
C GLU A 129 7.92 8.48 24.33
N GLU A 130 8.11 9.39 23.37
CA GLU A 130 8.42 10.81 23.61
C GLU A 130 7.22 11.65 24.10
N LEU A 131 6.03 11.06 24.16
CA LEU A 131 4.78 11.75 24.53
C LEU A 131 4.79 12.34 25.95
N HIS A 132 5.66 11.82 26.82
CA HIS A 132 5.89 12.33 28.18
C HIS A 132 6.42 13.77 28.22
N ALA A 133 7.06 14.26 27.14
CA ALA A 133 7.59 15.62 27.04
C ALA A 133 6.58 16.66 26.49
N GLY A 134 5.35 16.23 26.17
CA GLY A 134 4.30 17.04 25.55
C GLY A 134 4.18 16.80 24.04
N ILE A 135 2.95 16.83 23.51
CA ILE A 135 2.59 16.42 22.13
C ILE A 135 3.42 17.17 21.06
N HIS A 136 3.60 18.48 21.22
CA HIS A 136 4.32 19.31 20.24
C HIS A 136 5.84 19.10 20.31
N THR A 137 6.41 19.04 21.51
CA THR A 137 7.86 18.88 21.71
C THR A 137 8.31 17.46 21.40
N GLY A 138 7.50 16.46 21.76
CA GLY A 138 7.74 15.05 21.48
C GLY A 138 7.70 14.73 19.97
N LEU A 139 6.76 15.33 19.23
CA LEU A 139 6.71 15.18 17.77
C LEU A 139 7.92 15.80 17.07
N ILE A 140 8.32 17.02 17.45
CA ILE A 140 9.48 17.69 16.86
C ILE A 140 10.77 16.93 17.18
N ARG A 141 10.90 16.43 18.42
CA ARG A 141 12.09 15.69 18.85
C ARG A 141 12.17 14.29 18.23
N ALA A 142 11.04 13.58 18.11
CA ALA A 142 10.96 12.29 17.43
C ALA A 142 11.21 12.42 15.91
N LEU A 143 10.67 13.45 15.26
CA LEU A 143 10.98 13.74 13.86
C LEU A 143 12.45 14.15 13.67
N GLY A 144 13.00 14.97 14.57
CA GLY A 144 14.39 15.41 14.51
C GLY A 144 15.41 14.29 14.73
N SER A 145 15.17 13.36 15.67
CA SER A 145 16.14 12.29 15.96
C SER A 145 16.01 11.10 15.01
N THR A 146 14.78 10.76 14.60
CA THR A 146 14.52 9.53 13.83
C THR A 146 14.31 9.79 12.34
N GLY A 147 13.98 11.03 11.96
CA GLY A 147 13.71 11.40 10.57
C GLY A 147 14.88 11.12 9.64
N GLY A 148 16.11 11.48 10.01
CA GLY A 148 17.30 11.29 9.17
C GLY A 148 17.68 9.82 8.95
N VAL A 149 17.53 8.97 9.97
CA VAL A 149 17.83 7.53 9.86
C VAL A 149 16.78 6.83 9.01
N VAL A 150 15.51 7.19 9.19
CA VAL A 150 14.41 6.58 8.43
C VAL A 150 14.41 7.03 6.97
N THR A 151 14.70 8.31 6.69
CA THR A 151 14.79 8.79 5.31
C THR A 151 15.97 8.19 4.57
N SER A 152 17.13 8.07 5.20
CA SER A 152 18.29 7.42 4.58
C SER A 152 18.02 5.93 4.29
N ALA A 153 17.41 5.19 5.22
CA ALA A 153 16.99 3.81 4.97
C ALA A 153 15.97 3.70 3.81
N GLY A 154 14.96 4.58 3.78
CA GLY A 154 13.96 4.61 2.72
C GLY A 154 14.54 4.96 1.35
N LEU A 155 15.48 5.91 1.27
CA LEU A 155 16.17 6.24 0.02
C LEU A 155 17.03 5.09 -0.47
N VAL A 156 17.80 4.44 0.40
CA VAL A 156 18.61 3.28 0.02
C VAL A 156 17.71 2.19 -0.57
N PHE A 157 16.59 1.88 0.09
CA PHE A 157 15.66 0.87 -0.40
C PHE A 157 14.93 1.27 -1.70
N ALA A 158 14.59 2.54 -1.86
CA ALA A 158 14.02 3.04 -3.11
C ALA A 158 15.02 2.90 -4.28
N PHE A 159 16.29 3.22 -4.05
CA PHE A 159 17.33 3.09 -5.09
C PHE A 159 17.68 1.64 -5.41
N THR A 160 17.67 0.73 -4.43
CA THR A 160 17.86 -0.71 -4.74
C THR A 160 16.71 -1.26 -5.58
N MET A 161 15.48 -0.82 -5.33
CA MET A 161 14.32 -1.17 -6.16
C MET A 161 14.41 -0.52 -7.55
N LEU A 162 14.92 0.71 -7.65
CA LEU A 162 15.18 1.36 -8.93
C LEU A 162 16.20 0.59 -9.77
N ALA A 163 17.20 -0.04 -9.15
CA ALA A 163 18.19 -0.86 -9.86
C ALA A 163 17.57 -2.06 -10.60
N MET A 164 16.38 -2.52 -10.19
CA MET A 164 15.64 -3.56 -10.92
C MET A 164 15.17 -3.10 -12.32
N LEU A 165 15.15 -1.79 -12.59
CA LEU A 165 14.87 -1.23 -13.92
C LEU A 165 15.88 -1.68 -14.97
N THR A 166 17.10 -2.01 -14.55
CA THR A 166 18.18 -2.52 -15.40
C THR A 166 17.97 -3.98 -15.84
N SER A 167 16.95 -4.66 -15.32
CA SER A 167 16.65 -6.05 -15.68
C SER A 167 16.05 -6.15 -17.09
N ASP A 168 16.45 -7.19 -17.84
CA ASP A 168 15.91 -7.47 -19.18
C ASP A 168 14.40 -7.77 -19.17
N LEU A 169 13.88 -8.20 -18.01
CA LEU A 169 12.45 -8.44 -17.80
C LEU A 169 11.74 -7.12 -17.49
N ARG A 170 11.02 -6.59 -18.50
CA ARG A 170 10.21 -5.36 -18.37
C ARG A 170 9.25 -5.40 -17.18
N THR A 171 8.66 -6.55 -16.86
CA THR A 171 7.78 -6.72 -15.70
C THR A 171 8.50 -6.42 -14.38
N ILE A 172 9.75 -6.87 -14.24
CA ILE A 172 10.56 -6.63 -13.04
C ILE A 172 10.93 -5.14 -12.95
N GLY A 173 11.33 -4.53 -14.07
CA GLY A 173 11.61 -3.09 -14.11
C GLY A 173 10.39 -2.22 -13.81
N GLN A 174 9.20 -2.61 -14.25
CA GLN A 174 7.93 -1.96 -13.92
C GLN A 174 7.63 -2.03 -12.42
N VAL A 175 7.80 -3.20 -11.79
CA VAL A 175 7.62 -3.36 -10.34
C VAL A 175 8.63 -2.48 -9.59
N GLY A 176 9.93 -2.61 -9.90
CA GLY A 176 10.98 -1.86 -9.19
C GLY A 176 10.84 -0.35 -9.29
N SER A 177 10.53 0.19 -10.48
CA SER A 177 10.28 1.62 -10.66
C SER A 177 9.03 2.11 -9.91
N THR A 178 7.94 1.35 -9.96
CA THR A 178 6.71 1.67 -9.22
C THR A 178 6.96 1.65 -7.71
N VAL A 179 7.70 0.65 -7.22
CA VAL A 179 8.06 0.55 -5.81
C VAL A 179 8.94 1.73 -5.39
N CYS A 180 9.97 2.06 -6.19
CA CYS A 180 10.84 3.22 -5.95
C CYS A 180 10.02 4.51 -5.81
N ILE A 181 9.13 4.80 -6.78
CA ILE A 181 8.28 5.98 -6.74
C ILE A 181 7.43 5.98 -5.46
N GLY A 182 6.81 4.86 -5.11
CA GLY A 182 5.96 4.80 -3.93
C GLY A 182 6.70 4.95 -2.61
N LEU A 183 7.90 4.40 -2.50
CA LEU A 183 8.76 4.62 -1.34
C LEU A 183 9.18 6.08 -1.25
N LEU A 184 9.58 6.70 -2.36
CA LEU A 184 9.95 8.13 -2.35
C LEU A 184 8.75 9.01 -1.94
N LEU A 185 7.55 8.73 -2.47
CA LEU A 185 6.33 9.42 -2.08
C LEU A 185 6.02 9.21 -0.59
N ASP A 186 6.10 7.99 -0.07
CA ASP A 186 5.86 7.71 1.34
C ASP A 186 6.86 8.46 2.22
N THR A 187 8.15 8.31 1.94
CA THR A 187 9.21 8.81 2.82
C THR A 187 9.33 10.33 2.76
N LEU A 188 9.24 10.92 1.57
CA LEU A 188 9.47 12.36 1.38
C LEU A 188 8.21 13.18 1.50
N ILE A 189 7.07 12.71 0.97
CA ILE A 189 5.84 13.52 0.96
C ILE A 189 4.98 13.15 2.16
N VAL A 190 4.62 11.88 2.29
CA VAL A 190 3.63 11.44 3.28
C VAL A 190 4.19 11.58 4.69
N ARG A 191 5.37 11.01 4.95
CA ARG A 191 5.99 11.02 6.28
C ARG A 191 6.53 12.38 6.69
N SER A 192 7.11 13.15 5.77
CA SER A 192 7.74 14.43 6.11
C SER A 192 6.75 15.60 6.15
N PHE A 193 5.64 15.54 5.40
CA PHE A 193 4.66 16.63 5.35
C PHE A 193 3.27 16.21 5.80
N VAL A 194 2.69 15.15 5.21
CA VAL A 194 1.29 14.80 5.44
C VAL A 194 1.05 14.36 6.88
N VAL A 195 1.88 13.45 7.40
CA VAL A 195 1.75 12.90 8.76
C VAL A 195 1.90 14.01 9.82
N PRO A 196 2.95 14.86 9.81
CA PRO A 196 3.07 15.96 10.78
C PRO A 196 1.93 16.98 10.68
N CYS A 197 1.46 17.30 9.46
CA CYS A 197 0.33 18.21 9.27
C CYS A 197 -0.97 17.63 9.85
N ILE A 198 -1.25 16.35 9.60
CA ILE A 198 -2.43 15.67 10.14
C ILE A 198 -2.35 15.59 11.67
N LEU A 199 -1.19 15.24 12.24
CA LEU A 199 -1.01 15.24 13.70
C LEU A 199 -1.19 16.64 14.29
N ARG A 200 -0.71 17.71 13.62
CA ARG A 200 -0.89 19.08 14.08
C ARG A 200 -2.36 19.52 14.06
N ILE A 201 -3.10 19.14 13.03
CA ILE A 201 -4.53 19.48 12.89
C ILE A 201 -5.38 18.68 13.90
N LEU A 202 -5.11 17.38 14.06
CA LEU A 202 -5.88 16.51 14.97
C LEU A 202 -5.48 16.67 16.44
N GLY A 203 -4.26 17.16 16.74
CA GLY A 203 -3.85 17.55 18.08
C GLY A 203 -4.13 16.49 19.16
N PRO A 204 -4.87 16.80 20.25
CA PRO A 204 -5.23 15.84 21.30
C PRO A 204 -6.21 14.75 20.84
N TRP A 205 -7.02 15.02 19.81
CA TRP A 205 -8.00 14.09 19.26
C TRP A 205 -7.35 12.91 18.53
N PHE A 206 -6.12 13.10 18.02
CA PHE A 206 -5.31 12.03 17.43
C PHE A 206 -5.06 10.87 18.41
N TRP A 207 -5.11 11.14 19.71
CA TRP A 207 -4.84 10.15 20.76
C TRP A 207 -6.10 9.58 21.42
N TRP A 208 -7.30 10.01 21.02
CA TRP A 208 -8.55 9.55 21.59
C TRP A 208 -8.71 8.02 21.39
N PRO A 209 -8.86 7.19 22.45
CA PRO A 209 -9.30 7.46 23.83
C PRO A 209 -8.19 7.58 24.90
N THR A 210 -6.91 7.46 24.54
CA THR A 210 -5.81 7.66 25.49
C THR A 210 -5.67 9.16 25.77
N LEU A 211 -6.00 9.59 27.00
CA LEU A 211 -5.89 10.99 27.43
C LEU A 211 -4.41 11.40 27.53
N VAL A 212 -3.87 11.98 26.46
CA VAL A 212 -2.50 12.50 26.43
C VAL A 212 -2.53 13.97 26.84
N ARG A 213 -1.87 14.28 27.96
CA ARG A 213 -1.81 15.65 28.50
C ARG A 213 -1.02 16.57 27.56
N SER A 214 -1.62 17.70 27.17
CA SER A 214 -1.00 18.68 26.28
C SER A 214 0.08 19.56 26.91
N ARG A 215 0.37 19.45 28.22
CA ARG A 215 1.37 20.28 28.92
C ARG A 215 2.34 19.45 29.77
N PRO A 216 3.64 19.77 29.77
CA PRO A 216 4.60 19.17 30.70
C PRO A 216 4.35 19.61 32.15
N LEU A 217 4.73 18.77 33.11
CA LEU A 217 4.67 19.09 34.54
C LEU A 217 5.63 20.26 34.84
N PRO A 218 5.23 21.24 35.68
CA PRO A 218 6.16 22.24 36.18
C PRO A 218 7.29 21.52 36.92
N GLN A 219 8.55 21.74 36.53
CA GLN A 219 9.69 21.36 37.35
C GLN A 219 9.57 22.10 38.69
N ARG A 220 9.48 21.35 39.79
CA ARG A 220 9.71 21.85 41.14
C ARG A 220 11.17 21.74 41.48
#